data_AF-A0A9E2DSW0-F1
#
_entry.id   AF-A0A9E2DSW0-F1
#
_cell.length_a   1.000
_cell.length_b   1.000
_cell.length_c   1.000
_cell.angle_alpha   90.00
_cell.angle_beta   90.00
_cell.angle_gamma   90.00
#
_symmetry.space_group_name_H-M   'P 1'
#
loop_
_entity.id
_entity.type
_entity.pdbx_description
1 polymer ?
#
loop_
_entity_poly.entity_id
_entity_poly.type
_entity_poly.pdbx_seq_one_letter_code
_entity_poly.pdbx_strand_id
1 'polypeptide(L)'
;MFAAMVAGCSYPESAPEMDDYDYRARYPLSVESEVIAVTFRGGAGGLMTEQERYALNLIVADYKDRGQAPLTVVLGGSGLNNETLAEDIRSTAVDNGLAKSEVRVGVDPTLAADNVMISFVSHTAVVPECGYWYRESYTEW
;
A
#
# COMPACT_ATOMS: atom_id res chain seq x y z
N MET A 1 72.94 19.06 0.72
CA MET A 1 71.94 17.98 0.87
C MET A 1 71.43 18.02 2.31
N PHE A 2 70.14 17.71 2.54
CA PHE A 2 69.27 17.95 3.71
C PHE A 2 68.44 19.24 3.58
N ALA A 3 67.22 19.21 3.01
CA ALA A 3 65.96 18.51 3.36
C ALA A 3 65.03 19.48 4.11
N ALA A 4 64.01 19.95 3.38
CA ALA A 4 62.95 20.81 3.84
C ALA A 4 62.10 20.11 4.91
N MET A 5 61.94 20.73 6.08
CA MET A 5 60.86 20.37 7.01
C MET A 5 59.61 21.14 6.61
N VAL A 6 58.75 20.48 5.84
CA VAL A 6 57.35 20.90 5.70
C VAL A 6 56.69 20.58 7.03
N ALA A 7 56.38 21.61 7.82
CA ALA A 7 55.49 21.49 8.96
C ALA A 7 54.09 21.13 8.42
N GLY A 8 53.82 19.84 8.30
CA GLY A 8 52.47 19.35 8.07
C GLY A 8 51.63 19.65 9.31
N CYS A 9 50.63 20.51 9.16
CA CYS A 9 49.53 20.57 10.11
C CYS A 9 48.88 19.19 10.12
N SER A 10 49.17 18.39 11.13
CA SER A 10 48.35 17.23 11.49
C SER A 10 47.04 17.76 12.04
N TYR A 11 46.13 18.14 11.14
CA TYR A 11 44.71 18.22 11.47
C TYR A 11 44.30 16.80 11.92
N PRO A 12 43.73 16.61 13.10
CA PRO A 12 43.07 15.35 13.39
C PRO A 12 41.94 15.25 12.37
N GLU A 13 42.10 14.36 11.40
CA GLU A 13 41.03 13.91 10.54
C GLU A 13 40.12 13.03 11.39
N SER A 14 39.43 13.63 12.36
CA SER A 14 38.19 13.06 12.86
C SER A 14 37.20 13.25 11.71
N ALA A 15 37.20 12.29 10.79
CA ALA A 15 36.07 12.08 9.91
C ALA A 15 34.82 12.12 10.80
N PRO A 16 33.85 13.00 10.58
CA PRO A 16 32.58 12.88 11.26
C PRO A 16 32.08 11.47 10.95
N GLU A 17 31.88 10.65 11.98
CA GLU A 17 31.25 9.33 11.84
C GLU A 17 29.87 9.57 11.21
N MET A 18 29.79 9.43 9.88
CA MET A 18 28.55 9.55 9.10
C MET A 18 27.62 8.35 9.34
N ASP A 19 27.92 7.51 10.33
CA ASP A 19 27.07 6.38 10.72
C ASP A 19 25.95 6.79 11.69
N ASP A 20 25.97 8.02 12.24
CA ASP A 20 25.04 8.42 13.31
C ASP A 20 23.97 9.46 12.89
N TYR A 21 23.76 9.65 11.58
CA TYR A 21 22.71 10.53 11.04
C TYR A 21 21.67 9.75 10.20
N ASP A 22 21.24 8.58 10.67
CA ASP A 22 20.04 7.95 10.09
C ASP A 22 18.82 8.80 10.44
N TYR A 23 18.26 9.48 9.43
CA TYR A 23 17.04 10.26 9.58
C TYR A 23 15.86 9.42 10.09
N ARG A 24 15.90 8.09 9.92
CA ARG A 24 14.91 7.15 10.51
C ARG A 24 15.02 7.04 12.03
N ALA A 25 16.20 7.24 12.60
CA ALA A 25 16.39 7.29 14.05
C ALA A 25 15.82 8.59 14.65
N ARG A 26 15.85 9.68 13.88
CA ARG A 26 15.35 11.00 14.31
C ARG A 26 13.84 11.17 14.09
N TYR A 27 13.28 10.52 13.08
CA TYR A 27 11.86 10.51 12.74
C TYR A 27 11.45 9.08 12.35
N PRO A 28 11.01 8.24 13.30
CA PRO A 28 10.64 6.86 12.99
C PRO A 28 9.34 6.85 12.20
N LEU A 29 9.44 6.93 10.88
CA LEU A 29 8.35 6.66 9.95
C LEU A 29 8.20 5.14 9.84
N SER A 30 7.14 4.57 10.40
CA SER A 30 6.78 3.18 10.16
C SER A 30 5.74 3.10 9.05
N VAL A 31 5.79 2.00 8.28
CA VAL A 31 4.77 1.69 7.29
C VAL A 31 4.02 0.47 7.79
N GLU A 32 2.72 0.62 8.01
CA GLU A 32 1.83 -0.48 8.35
C GLU A 32 1.16 -1.00 7.08
N SER A 33 1.04 -2.32 6.98
CA SER A 33 0.35 -2.99 5.86
C SER A 33 -0.95 -3.58 6.36
N GLU A 34 -2.05 -3.27 5.69
CA GLU A 34 -3.40 -3.78 6.00
C GLU A 34 -4.03 -4.39 4.75
N VAL A 35 -4.81 -5.46 4.93
CA VAL A 35 -5.64 -6.02 3.85
C VAL A 35 -7.03 -5.42 3.97
N ILE A 36 -7.40 -4.61 2.99
CA ILE A 36 -8.76 -4.06 2.88
C ILE A 36 -9.57 -5.05 2.05
N ALA A 37 -10.69 -5.51 2.60
CA ALA A 37 -11.54 -6.51 1.95
C ALA A 37 -13.04 -6.17 2.09
N VAL A 38 -13.79 -6.41 1.03
CA VAL A 38 -15.26 -6.37 1.02
C VAL A 38 -15.79 -7.69 0.48
N THR A 39 -16.89 -8.16 1.06
CA THR A 39 -17.57 -9.37 0.60
C THR A 39 -19.03 -9.03 0.31
N PHE A 40 -19.52 -9.51 -0.82
CA PHE A 40 -20.93 -9.43 -1.18
C PHE A 40 -21.37 -10.73 -1.84
N ARG A 41 -22.68 -10.89 -1.98
CA ARG A 41 -23.28 -11.99 -2.75
C ARG A 41 -23.53 -11.44 -4.15
N GLY A 42 -23.04 -12.08 -5.19
CA GLY A 42 -23.32 -11.68 -6.57
C GLY A 42 -24.81 -11.77 -6.88
N GLY A 43 -25.28 -10.89 -7.75
CA GLY A 43 -26.66 -10.88 -8.21
C GLY A 43 -27.06 -12.10 -9.05
N ALA A 44 -28.38 -12.30 -9.17
CA ALA A 44 -28.94 -13.39 -9.96
C ALA A 44 -28.51 -13.30 -11.43
N GLY A 45 -28.10 -14.43 -12.01
CA GLY A 45 -27.69 -14.51 -13.43
C GLY A 45 -26.24 -14.15 -13.72
N GLY A 46 -25.40 -13.92 -12.69
CA GLY A 46 -23.98 -13.64 -12.87
C GLY A 46 -23.67 -12.18 -13.16
N LEU A 47 -24.52 -11.26 -12.70
CA LEU A 47 -24.30 -9.82 -12.81
C LEU A 47 -24.35 -9.21 -11.42
N MET A 48 -23.56 -8.15 -11.21
CA MET A 48 -23.63 -7.39 -9.98
C MET A 48 -24.93 -6.60 -9.89
N THR A 49 -25.51 -6.54 -8.69
CA THR A 49 -26.58 -5.58 -8.37
C THR A 49 -26.05 -4.14 -8.30
N GLU A 50 -26.93 -3.15 -8.33
CA GLU A 50 -26.53 -1.74 -8.18
C GLU A 50 -25.81 -1.47 -6.85
N GLN A 51 -26.24 -2.14 -5.78
CA GLN A 51 -25.61 -2.00 -4.46
C GLN A 51 -24.18 -2.58 -4.44
N GLU A 52 -23.97 -3.70 -5.13
CA GLU A 52 -22.65 -4.32 -5.28
C GLU A 52 -21.72 -3.46 -6.14
N ARG A 53 -22.22 -2.86 -7.22
CA ARG A 53 -21.47 -1.89 -8.02
C ARG A 53 -21.06 -0.68 -7.21
N TYR A 54 -21.96 -0.16 -6.37
CA TYR A 54 -21.63 0.94 -5.48
C TYR A 54 -20.52 0.56 -4.49
N ALA A 55 -20.59 -0.63 -3.88
CA ALA A 55 -19.54 -1.13 -3.00
C ALA A 55 -18.20 -1.33 -3.73
N LEU A 56 -18.23 -1.84 -4.96
CA LEU A 56 -17.05 -1.96 -5.82
C LEU A 56 -16.43 -0.59 -6.11
N ASN A 57 -17.26 0.43 -6.41
CA ASN A 57 -16.75 1.77 -6.69
C ASN A 57 -16.06 2.38 -5.46
N LEU A 58 -16.57 2.14 -4.26
CA LEU A 58 -15.94 2.60 -3.02
C LEU A 58 -14.57 1.94 -2.78
N ILE A 59 -14.47 0.61 -2.94
CA ILE A 59 -13.18 -0.07 -2.77
C ILE A 59 -12.19 0.29 -3.89
N VAL A 60 -12.68 0.54 -5.11
CA VAL A 60 -11.87 1.03 -6.23
C VAL A 60 -11.34 2.44 -5.97
N ALA A 61 -12.17 3.33 -5.43
CA ALA A 61 -11.72 4.66 -5.04
C ALA A 61 -10.61 4.57 -3.99
N ASP A 62 -10.79 3.70 -3.00
CA ASP A 62 -9.80 3.47 -1.95
C ASP A 62 -8.50 2.84 -2.46
N TYR A 63 -8.63 1.91 -3.40
CA TYR A 63 -7.51 1.29 -4.10
C TYR A 63 -6.69 2.32 -4.87
N LYS A 64 -7.33 3.29 -5.51
CA LYS A 64 -6.61 4.33 -6.28
C LYS A 64 -5.78 5.24 -5.37
N ASP A 65 -6.21 5.45 -4.14
CA ASP A 65 -5.51 6.31 -3.19
C ASP A 65 -4.39 5.57 -2.44
N ARG A 66 -4.59 4.29 -2.11
CA ARG A 66 -3.75 3.55 -1.15
C ARG A 66 -3.24 2.21 -1.65
N GLY A 67 -3.70 1.74 -2.80
CA GLY A 67 -3.39 0.43 -3.35
C GLY A 67 -1.96 0.34 -3.89
N GLN A 68 -1.27 -0.76 -3.55
CA GLN A 68 0.10 -1.03 -4.00
C GLN A 68 0.25 -2.39 -4.70
N ALA A 69 -0.81 -3.21 -4.72
CA ALA A 69 -0.84 -4.51 -5.37
C ALA A 69 -2.16 -4.68 -6.15
N PRO A 70 -2.24 -5.52 -7.19
CA PRO A 70 -3.46 -5.70 -7.96
C PRO A 70 -4.69 -5.99 -7.09
N LEU A 71 -5.82 -5.36 -7.40
CA LEU A 71 -7.12 -5.65 -6.82
C LEU A 71 -7.46 -7.11 -7.09
N THR A 72 -7.60 -7.88 -6.02
CA THR A 72 -7.89 -9.31 -6.08
C THR A 72 -9.38 -9.53 -5.92
N VAL A 73 -9.97 -10.27 -6.84
CA VAL A 73 -11.38 -10.66 -6.84
C VAL A 73 -11.43 -12.18 -6.78
N VAL A 74 -12.09 -12.72 -5.78
CA VAL A 74 -12.29 -14.15 -5.59
C VAL A 74 -13.77 -14.46 -5.66
N LEU A 75 -14.15 -15.29 -6.63
CA LEU A 75 -15.52 -15.76 -6.81
C LEU A 75 -15.70 -17.14 -6.17
N GLY A 76 -16.78 -17.34 -5.44
CA GLY A 76 -17.07 -18.58 -4.75
C GLY A 76 -17.76 -19.64 -5.62
N GLY A 77 -17.46 -20.90 -5.31
CA GLY A 77 -18.03 -22.05 -6.01
C GLY A 77 -17.51 -22.21 -7.45
N SER A 78 -18.17 -23.07 -8.23
CA SER A 78 -17.77 -23.43 -9.60
C SER A 78 -18.88 -23.16 -10.64
N GLY A 79 -19.67 -22.11 -10.42
CA GLY A 79 -20.83 -21.80 -11.24
C GLY A 79 -20.50 -21.40 -12.67
N LEU A 80 -21.38 -21.77 -13.62
CA LEU A 80 -21.29 -21.40 -15.04
C LEU A 80 -21.30 -19.88 -15.27
N ASN A 81 -21.82 -19.12 -14.30
CA ASN A 81 -21.97 -17.67 -14.36
C ASN A 81 -20.74 -16.91 -13.81
N ASN A 82 -19.73 -17.61 -13.29
CA ASN A 82 -18.56 -16.98 -12.67
C ASN A 82 -17.78 -16.12 -13.69
N GLU A 83 -17.68 -16.56 -14.95
CA GLU A 83 -16.98 -15.79 -15.98
C GLU A 83 -17.73 -14.49 -16.32
N THR A 84 -19.06 -14.54 -16.43
CA THR A 84 -19.89 -13.36 -16.66
C THR A 84 -19.75 -12.35 -15.51
N LEU A 85 -19.79 -12.85 -14.27
CA LEU A 85 -19.64 -12.01 -13.08
C LEU A 85 -18.22 -11.43 -12.98
N ALA A 86 -17.19 -12.22 -13.32
CA ALA A 86 -15.81 -11.77 -13.38
C ALA A 86 -15.63 -10.62 -14.37
N GLU A 87 -16.20 -10.72 -15.57
CA GLU A 87 -16.07 -9.66 -16.58
C GLU A 87 -16.93 -8.44 -16.23
N ASP A 88 -18.09 -8.61 -15.60
CA ASP A 88 -18.90 -7.48 -15.09
C ASP A 88 -18.16 -6.70 -13.99
N ILE A 89 -17.49 -7.40 -13.07
CA ILE A 89 -16.62 -6.78 -12.04
C ILE A 89 -15.45 -6.07 -12.70
N ARG A 90 -14.77 -6.73 -13.63
CA ARG A 90 -13.58 -6.19 -14.30
C ARG A 90 -13.92 -4.95 -15.14
N SER A 91 -14.99 -5.00 -15.93
CA SER A 91 -15.47 -3.85 -16.71
C SER A 91 -15.84 -2.69 -15.81
N THR A 92 -16.61 -2.93 -14.75
CA THR A 92 -16.97 -1.87 -13.79
C THR A 92 -15.74 -1.25 -13.14
N ALA A 93 -14.75 -2.05 -12.72
CA ALA A 93 -13.51 -1.53 -12.16
C ALA A 93 -12.71 -0.69 -13.17
N VAL A 94 -12.64 -1.13 -14.43
CA VAL A 94 -11.97 -0.42 -15.52
C VAL A 94 -12.68 0.91 -15.85
N ASP A 95 -14.01 0.92 -15.87
CA ASP A 95 -14.80 2.13 -16.08
C ASP A 95 -14.58 3.17 -14.98
N ASN A 96 -14.15 2.73 -13.79
CA ASN A 96 -13.76 3.61 -12.67
C ASN A 96 -12.26 3.99 -12.66
N GLY A 97 -11.54 3.63 -13.71
CA GLY A 97 -10.18 4.10 -13.99
C GLY A 97 -9.06 3.15 -13.58
N LEU A 98 -9.35 1.87 -13.30
CA LEU A 98 -8.31 0.85 -13.17
C LEU A 98 -7.87 0.36 -14.55
N ALA A 99 -6.60 0.01 -14.69
CA ALA A 99 -6.15 -0.75 -15.84
C ALA A 99 -6.63 -2.21 -15.72
N LYS A 100 -6.94 -2.84 -16.85
CA LYS A 100 -7.37 -4.26 -16.87
C LYS A 100 -6.37 -5.20 -16.19
N SER A 101 -5.08 -4.87 -16.24
CA SER A 101 -3.98 -5.61 -15.60
C SER A 101 -3.95 -5.50 -14.07
N GLU A 102 -4.60 -4.49 -13.50
CA GLU A 102 -4.66 -4.25 -12.05
C GLU A 102 -5.76 -5.08 -11.38
N VAL A 103 -6.65 -5.72 -12.15
CA VAL A 103 -7.73 -6.55 -11.62
C VAL A 103 -7.42 -8.02 -11.85
N ARG A 104 -7.13 -8.75 -10.78
CA ARG A 104 -6.91 -10.20 -10.81
C ARG A 104 -8.15 -10.92 -10.32
N VAL A 105 -8.71 -11.77 -11.16
CA VAL A 105 -9.88 -12.56 -10.81
C VAL A 105 -9.49 -14.02 -10.67
N GLY A 106 -9.92 -14.66 -9.59
CA GLY A 106 -9.78 -16.07 -9.32
C GLY A 106 -11.08 -16.69 -8.82
N VAL A 107 -11.11 -18.01 -8.78
CA VAL A 107 -12.25 -18.79 -8.28
C VAL A 107 -11.77 -19.64 -7.12
N ASP A 108 -12.49 -19.59 -6.00
CA ASP A 108 -12.24 -20.42 -4.84
C ASP A 108 -13.45 -21.34 -4.57
N PRO A 109 -13.31 -22.66 -4.77
CA PRO A 109 -14.41 -23.60 -4.57
C PRO A 109 -14.78 -23.78 -3.09
N THR A 110 -13.95 -23.32 -2.15
CA THR A 110 -14.23 -23.40 -0.70
C THR A 110 -15.10 -22.25 -0.22
N LEU A 111 -15.13 -21.13 -0.95
CA LEU A 111 -16.03 -20.02 -0.69
C LEU A 111 -17.45 -20.39 -1.15
N ALA A 112 -18.46 -19.99 -0.38
CA ALA A 112 -19.85 -20.31 -0.71
C ALA A 112 -20.22 -19.82 -2.12
N ALA A 113 -21.05 -20.59 -2.83
CA ALA A 113 -21.55 -20.20 -4.14
C ALA A 113 -22.20 -18.81 -4.07
N ASP A 114 -21.99 -18.03 -5.12
CA ASP A 114 -22.42 -16.65 -5.26
C ASP A 114 -21.71 -15.65 -4.33
N ASN A 115 -20.81 -16.05 -3.44
CA ASN A 115 -20.01 -15.07 -2.71
C ASN A 115 -18.89 -14.51 -3.59
N VAL A 116 -18.66 -13.21 -3.46
CA VAL A 116 -17.56 -12.49 -4.08
C VAL A 116 -16.79 -11.80 -2.97
N MET A 117 -15.49 -12.04 -2.91
CA MET A 117 -14.57 -11.31 -2.05
C MET A 117 -13.66 -10.44 -2.92
N ILE A 118 -13.56 -9.16 -2.59
CA ILE A 118 -12.66 -8.22 -3.25
C ILE A 118 -11.70 -7.68 -2.21
N SER A 119 -10.40 -7.71 -2.50
CA SER A 119 -9.38 -7.24 -1.57
C SER A 119 -8.16 -6.64 -2.24
N PHE A 120 -7.45 -5.79 -1.50
CA PHE A 120 -6.12 -5.31 -1.86
C PHE A 120 -5.28 -5.04 -0.61
N VAL A 121 -3.95 -4.94 -0.80
CA VAL A 121 -3.01 -4.57 0.26
C VAL A 121 -2.81 -3.06 0.23
N SER A 122 -3.14 -2.40 1.34
CA SER A 122 -2.93 -1.00 1.61
C SER A 122 -1.68 -0.80 2.47
N HIS A 123 -0.94 0.28 2.23
CA HIS A 123 0.16 0.70 3.11
C HIS A 123 -0.14 2.09 3.64
N THR A 124 -0.14 2.23 4.96
CA THR A 124 -0.34 3.53 5.63
C THR A 124 0.94 3.92 6.34
N ALA A 125 1.46 5.11 6.03
CA ALA A 125 2.57 5.68 6.78
C ALA A 125 2.07 6.16 8.13
N VAL A 126 2.62 5.60 9.20
CA VAL A 126 2.35 6.04 10.57
C VAL A 126 3.45 7.02 10.94
N VAL A 127 3.06 8.29 11.07
CA VAL A 127 3.92 9.32 11.65
C VAL A 127 3.71 9.30 13.16
N PRO A 128 4.78 9.36 13.97
CA PRO A 128 4.63 9.59 15.40
C PRO A 128 3.90 10.92 15.60
N GLU A 129 2.99 10.97 16.59
CA GLU A 129 2.29 12.21 16.92
C GLU A 129 3.31 13.34 17.07
N CYS A 130 3.02 14.50 16.48
CA CYS A 130 3.85 15.70 16.62
C CYS A 130 3.87 16.11 18.10
N GLY A 131 4.77 15.53 18.88
CA GLY A 131 5.08 15.98 20.23
C GLY A 131 5.58 17.42 20.17
N TYR A 132 5.11 18.25 21.10
CA TYR A 132 5.57 19.62 21.27
C TYR A 132 7.11 19.66 21.33
N TRP A 133 7.74 20.19 20.28
CA TRP A 133 9.17 20.48 20.24
C TRP A 133 9.49 21.69 21.14
N TYR A 134 9.26 21.58 22.45
CA TYR A 134 9.65 22.63 23.37
C TYR A 134 11.16 22.52 23.63
N ARG A 135 11.93 23.19 22.76
CA ARG A 135 13.03 24.06 23.15
C ARG A 135 14.03 23.50 24.19
N GLU A 136 14.67 22.36 23.90
CA GLU A 136 15.86 21.90 24.64
C GLU A 136 17.07 21.59 23.73
N SER A 137 17.12 22.10 22.50
CA SER A 137 18.35 22.06 21.67
C SER A 137 19.15 23.36 21.69
N TYR A 138 18.92 24.22 22.69
CA TYR A 138 19.77 25.38 23.00
C TYR A 138 20.25 25.29 24.45
N THR A 139 20.95 24.21 24.80
CA THR A 139 21.94 24.30 25.87
C THR A 139 23.30 24.50 25.21
N GLU A 140 23.71 25.76 25.33
CA GLU A 140 25.00 26.40 25.07
C GLU A 140 26.20 25.46 25.21
N TRP A 141 27.07 25.48 24.20
CA TRP A 141 28.51 25.22 24.33
C TRP A 141 29.23 26.54 24.08
#